data_AF-A0A3A9VIE7-F1
#
_entry.id   AF-A0A3A9VIE7-F1
#
_cell.length_a   1.000
_cell.length_b   1.000
_cell.length_c   1.000
_cell.angle_alpha   90.00
_cell.angle_beta   90.00
_cell.angle_gamma   90.00
#
_symmetry.space_group_name_H-M   'P 1'
#
loop_
_entity.id
_entity.type
_entity.pdbx_description
1 polymer ?
#
loop_
_entity_poly.entity_id
_entity_poly.type
_entity_poly.pdbx_seq_one_letter_code
_entity_poly.pdbx_strand_id
1 'polypeptide(L)'
;MDKQYKDIEHLVKDAGLDNPSPDFLKNVMDQVEVSNISAPVIYSPLISKKSWLVIGLISLVLLCIVPFLSNTKIDFIQNIDFSFFQILKIQNLFSGFTFHVSTIYGVLFLALLFFIQIPILKKRIDKSFS
;
A
#
# COMPACT_ATOMS: atom_id res chain seq x y z
N MET A 1 -43.88 33.34 28.74
CA MET A 1 -42.59 33.23 28.01
C MET A 1 -42.62 34.02 26.69
N ASP A 2 -43.74 34.69 26.40
CA ASP A 2 -44.07 35.22 25.07
C ASP A 2 -43.53 36.65 24.83
N LYS A 3 -43.17 37.36 25.90
CA LYS A 3 -42.60 38.71 25.82
C LYS A 3 -41.15 38.70 25.30
N GLN A 4 -40.38 37.69 25.65
CA GLN A 4 -38.95 37.60 25.30
C GLN A 4 -38.72 37.39 23.80
N TYR A 5 -39.61 36.64 23.12
CA TYR A 5 -39.55 36.46 21.67
C TYR A 5 -39.90 37.73 20.89
N LYS A 6 -40.80 38.56 21.43
CA LYS A 6 -41.24 39.80 20.80
C LYS A 6 -40.13 40.85 20.77
N ASP A 7 -39.30 40.90 21.82
CA ASP A 7 -38.13 41.78 21.87
C ASP A 7 -37.07 41.36 20.85
N ILE A 8 -36.86 40.05 20.66
CA ILE A 8 -35.92 39.53 19.65
C ILE A 8 -36.40 39.88 18.23
N GLU A 9 -37.71 39.77 17.96
CA GLU A 9 -38.27 40.15 16.65
C GLU A 9 -38.08 41.64 16.34
N HIS A 10 -38.26 42.51 17.34
CA HIS A 10 -38.05 43.95 17.19
C HIS A 10 -36.57 44.28 16.96
N LEU A 11 -35.67 43.63 17.69
CA LEU A 11 -34.22 43.82 17.54
C LEU A 11 -33.71 43.37 16.17
N VAL A 12 -34.24 42.26 15.62
CA VAL A 12 -33.88 41.77 14.29
C VAL A 12 -34.45 42.67 13.18
N LYS A 13 -35.64 43.25 13.39
CA LYS A 13 -36.23 44.23 12.47
C LYS A 13 -35.50 45.57 12.48
N ASP A 14 -35.09 46.06 13.65
CA ASP A 14 -34.36 47.32 13.81
C ASP A 14 -32.92 47.23 13.29
N ALA A 15 -32.30 46.05 13.34
CA ALA A 15 -30.94 45.83 12.82
C ALA A 15 -30.85 45.96 11.29
N GLY A 16 -31.97 45.83 10.56
CA GLY A 16 -31.99 45.82 9.10
C GLY A 16 -31.28 44.61 8.49
N LEU A 17 -31.57 44.32 7.23
CA LEU A 17 -30.71 43.42 6.45
C LEU A 17 -29.49 44.24 6.01
N ASP A 18 -28.41 44.18 6.78
CA ASP A 18 -27.10 44.59 6.30
C ASP A 18 -26.76 43.70 5.10
N ASN A 19 -26.92 44.26 3.90
CA ASN A 19 -26.58 43.54 2.69
C ASN A 19 -25.05 43.45 2.66
N PRO A 20 -24.48 42.24 2.75
CA PRO A 20 -23.04 42.09 2.77
C PRO A 20 -22.43 42.68 1.49
N SER A 21 -21.14 43.00 1.52
CA SER A 21 -20.47 43.49 0.32
C SER A 21 -20.66 42.48 -0.83
N PRO A 22 -20.71 42.94 -2.09
CA PRO A 22 -20.88 42.06 -3.25
C PRO A 22 -19.87 40.90 -3.28
N ASP A 23 -18.67 41.13 -2.73
CA ASP A 23 -17.56 40.18 -2.69
C ASP A 23 -17.47 39.39 -1.39
N PHE A 24 -18.40 39.56 -0.44
CA PHE A 24 -18.35 38.89 0.87
C PHE A 24 -18.30 37.37 0.72
N LEU A 25 -19.19 36.81 -0.09
CA LEU A 25 -19.26 35.37 -0.30
C LEU A 25 -17.98 34.85 -0.98
N LYS A 26 -17.43 35.62 -1.92
CA LYS A 26 -16.17 35.32 -2.58
C LYS A 26 -15.00 35.30 -1.59
N ASN A 27 -14.86 36.32 -0.76
CA ASN A 27 -13.79 36.39 0.24
C ASN A 27 -13.88 35.27 1.29
N VAL A 28 -15.10 34.92 1.72
CA VAL A 28 -15.31 33.79 2.62
C VAL A 28 -14.95 32.47 1.94
N MET A 29 -15.39 32.27 0.70
CA MET A 29 -15.10 31.05 -0.05
C MET A 29 -13.60 30.91 -0.34
N ASP A 30 -12.91 32.00 -0.69
CA ASP A 30 -11.46 32.05 -0.91
C ASP A 30 -10.71 31.67 0.38
N GLN A 31 -11.11 32.19 1.55
CA GLN A 31 -10.51 31.81 2.83
C GLN A 31 -10.80 30.37 3.24
N VAL A 32 -12.00 29.88 2.96
CA VAL A 32 -12.41 28.50 3.23
C VAL A 32 -11.64 27.54 2.32
N GLU A 33 -11.46 27.85 1.04
CA GLU A 33 -10.65 27.06 0.10
C GLU A 33 -9.19 26.99 0.55
N VAL A 34 -8.59 28.13 0.92
CA VAL A 34 -7.21 28.17 1.46
C VAL A 34 -7.07 27.35 2.75
N SER A 35 -8.09 27.35 3.63
CA SER A 35 -8.08 26.56 4.86
C SER A 35 -8.35 25.05 4.66
N ASN A 36 -9.07 24.70 3.58
CA ASN A 36 -9.35 23.31 3.18
C ASN A 36 -8.22 22.69 2.37
N ILE A 37 -7.24 23.48 1.90
CA ILE A 37 -5.91 22.99 1.51
C ILE A 37 -5.11 22.70 2.79
N SER A 38 -5.72 22.00 3.75
CA SER A 38 -4.99 21.36 4.83
C SER A 38 -4.28 20.18 4.20
N ALA A 39 -2.99 20.39 3.93
CA ALA A 39 -1.96 19.48 3.40
C ALA A 39 -2.49 18.32 2.52
N PRO A 40 -2.14 18.26 1.22
CA PRO A 40 -2.51 17.12 0.39
C PRO A 40 -2.14 15.83 1.13
N VAL A 41 -3.07 14.87 1.21
CA VAL A 41 -2.79 13.58 1.84
C VAL A 41 -1.64 12.94 1.07
N ILE A 42 -0.42 13.15 1.57
CA ILE A 42 0.79 12.64 0.94
C ILE A 42 0.77 11.15 1.23
N TYR A 43 0.36 10.37 0.23
CA TYR A 43 0.47 8.92 0.25
C TYR A 43 1.94 8.54 0.27
N SER A 44 2.54 8.57 1.45
CA SER A 44 3.90 8.12 1.67
C SER A 44 3.90 6.59 1.56
N PRO A 45 4.74 6.02 0.67
CA PRO A 45 4.79 4.57 0.53
C PRO A 45 5.23 3.94 1.86
N LEU A 46 4.49 2.94 2.35
CA LEU A 46 4.77 2.22 3.61
C LEU A 46 6.21 1.72 3.71
N ILE A 47 6.86 1.46 2.56
CA ILE A 47 8.25 1.03 2.48
C ILE A 47 8.96 1.93 1.47
N SER A 48 10.01 2.63 1.93
CA SER A 48 10.87 3.45 1.08
C SER A 48 11.49 2.62 -0.04
N LYS A 49 11.71 3.24 -1.22
CA LYS A 49 12.35 2.59 -2.38
C LYS A 49 13.72 1.97 -2.04
N LYS A 50 14.41 2.52 -1.03
CA LYS A 50 15.70 1.99 -0.54
C LYS A 50 15.54 0.71 0.27
N SER A 51 14.52 0.64 1.14
CA SER A 51 14.21 -0.55 1.92
C SER A 51 13.79 -1.74 1.03
N TRP A 52 13.11 -1.48 -0.09
CA TRP A 52 12.83 -2.51 -1.10
C TRP A 52 14.08 -3.07 -1.77
N LEU A 53 15.12 -2.26 -1.96
CA LEU A 53 16.39 -2.73 -2.50
C LEU A 53 17.10 -3.64 -1.48
N VAL A 54 17.10 -3.24 -0.22
CA VAL A 54 17.68 -4.03 0.89
C VAL A 54 16.98 -5.37 1.04
N ILE A 55 15.63 -5.40 1.01
CA ILE A 55 14.87 -6.66 1.11
C ILE A 55 15.17 -7.60 -0.06
N GLY A 56 15.28 -7.06 -1.28
CA GLY A 56 15.63 -7.82 -2.47
C GLY A 56 17.05 -8.38 -2.41
N LEU A 57 18.00 -7.58 -1.93
CA LEU A 57 19.40 -8.00 -1.78
C LEU A 57 19.54 -9.13 -0.76
N ILE A 58 18.88 -9.02 0.40
CA ILE A 58 18.86 -10.06 1.44
C ILE A 58 18.26 -11.36 0.91
N SER A 59 17.13 -11.27 0.20
CA SER A 59 16.48 -12.43 -0.41
C SER A 59 17.38 -13.12 -1.43
N LEU A 60 18.05 -12.35 -2.29
CA LEU A 60 18.99 -12.85 -3.29
C LEU A 60 20.18 -13.56 -2.64
N VAL A 61 20.78 -12.94 -1.63
CA VAL A 61 21.91 -13.50 -0.87
C VAL A 61 21.50 -14.82 -0.22
N LEU A 62 20.32 -14.89 0.40
CA LEU A 62 19.82 -16.11 1.01
C LEU A 62 19.64 -17.22 -0.03
N LEU A 63 19.06 -16.89 -1.18
CA LEU A 63 18.82 -17.82 -2.28
C LEU A 63 20.13 -18.35 -2.89
N CYS A 64 21.17 -17.51 -2.97
CA CYS A 64 22.50 -17.91 -3.42
C CYS A 64 23.25 -18.76 -2.38
N ILE A 65 23.05 -18.53 -1.08
CA ILE A 65 23.75 -19.24 0.00
C ILE A 65 23.15 -20.63 0.26
N VAL A 66 21.83 -20.77 0.16
CA VAL A 66 21.08 -22.02 0.37
C VAL A 66 21.71 -23.26 -0.31
N PRO A 67 22.12 -23.25 -1.60
CA PRO A 67 22.72 -24.43 -2.23
C PRO A 67 24.14 -24.76 -1.74
N PHE A 68 24.89 -23.80 -1.18
CA PHE A 68 26.25 -24.05 -0.67
C PHE A 68 26.25 -24.60 0.77
N LEU A 69 25.14 -24.47 1.50
CA LEU A 69 24.95 -25.11 2.81
C LEU A 69 24.58 -26.60 2.71
N SER A 70 24.40 -27.14 1.49
CA SER A 70 23.83 -28.46 1.24
C SER A 70 24.78 -29.66 1.49
N ASN A 71 25.91 -29.47 2.16
CA ASN A 71 26.81 -30.57 2.59
C ASN A 71 26.41 -31.21 3.92
N THR A 72 25.40 -30.67 4.60
CA THR A 72 24.75 -31.31 5.74
C THR A 72 23.37 -31.76 5.32
N LYS A 73 23.07 -33.05 5.56
CA LYS A 73 21.71 -33.61 5.44
C LYS A 73 20.72 -32.58 5.96
N ILE A 74 19.77 -32.22 5.10
CA ILE A 74 18.93 -31.04 5.27
C ILE A 74 17.85 -31.32 6.32
N ASP A 75 18.24 -31.42 7.58
CA ASP A 75 17.34 -31.61 8.72
C ASP A 75 16.52 -30.33 8.99
N PHE A 76 16.95 -29.19 8.45
CA PHE A 76 16.22 -27.93 8.57
C PHE A 76 14.91 -27.89 7.76
N ILE A 77 14.85 -28.58 6.61
CA ILE A 77 13.59 -28.68 5.83
C ILE A 77 12.59 -29.62 6.51
N GLN A 78 13.05 -30.63 7.25
CA GLN A 78 12.16 -31.54 7.98
C GLN A 78 11.43 -30.84 9.14
N ASN A 79 12.02 -29.79 9.71
CA ASN A 79 11.42 -29.01 10.80
C ASN A 79 10.59 -27.81 10.33
N ILE A 80 10.51 -27.56 9.02
CA ILE A 80 9.53 -26.61 8.49
C ILE A 80 8.18 -27.32 8.51
N ASP A 81 7.29 -26.88 9.39
CA ASP A 81 5.94 -27.40 9.45
C ASP A 81 5.16 -26.96 8.20
N PHE A 82 5.12 -27.84 7.19
CA PHE A 82 4.32 -27.68 5.98
C PHE A 82 2.82 -27.90 6.24
N SER A 83 2.33 -27.87 7.49
CA SER A 83 0.89 -27.94 7.81
C SER A 83 0.04 -26.90 7.07
N PHE A 84 0.61 -25.77 6.64
CA PHE A 84 -0.06 -24.82 5.74
C PHE A 84 -0.44 -25.43 4.38
N PHE A 85 0.42 -26.26 3.79
CA PHE A 85 0.10 -26.97 2.55
C PHE A 85 -0.95 -28.06 2.77
N GLN A 86 -1.09 -28.56 4.01
CA GLN A 86 -2.14 -29.52 4.32
C GLN A 86 -3.54 -28.89 4.30
N ILE A 87 -3.67 -27.67 4.85
CA ILE A 87 -4.91 -26.87 4.84
C ILE A 87 -5.40 -26.61 3.40
N LEU A 88 -4.47 -26.42 2.47
CA LEU A 88 -4.77 -26.16 1.06
C LEU A 88 -5.09 -27.42 0.24
N LYS A 89 -5.08 -28.64 0.82
CA LYS A 89 -5.28 -29.93 0.10
C LYS A 89 -4.40 -30.09 -1.16
N ILE A 90 -3.27 -29.39 -1.27
CA ILE A 90 -2.36 -29.48 -2.43
C ILE A 90 -1.52 -30.78 -2.40
N GLN A 91 -1.51 -31.46 -1.25
CA GLN A 91 -0.70 -32.64 -0.93
C GLN A 91 -0.73 -33.74 -2.02
N ASN A 92 -1.85 -33.87 -2.75
CA ASN A 92 -2.08 -34.96 -3.69
C ASN A 92 -2.00 -34.57 -5.17
N LEU A 93 -1.68 -33.31 -5.51
CA LEU A 93 -1.57 -32.86 -6.91
C LEU A 93 -0.20 -33.18 -7.52
N PHE A 94 0.83 -33.35 -6.68
CA PHE A 94 2.22 -33.57 -7.11
C PHE A 94 2.76 -34.96 -6.72
N SER A 95 1.91 -35.84 -6.20
CA SER A 95 2.29 -37.17 -5.67
C SER A 95 2.82 -38.14 -6.73
N GLY A 96 2.64 -37.82 -8.03
CA GLY A 96 3.25 -38.54 -9.16
C GLY A 96 4.39 -37.79 -9.86
N PHE A 97 4.79 -36.61 -9.39
CA PHE A 97 5.77 -35.77 -10.09
C PHE A 97 7.14 -35.84 -9.44
N THR A 98 8.08 -36.53 -10.08
CA THR A 98 9.49 -36.53 -9.67
C THR A 98 10.15 -35.23 -10.14
N PHE A 99 10.36 -34.30 -9.21
CA PHE A 99 11.08 -33.07 -9.52
C PHE A 99 12.55 -33.37 -9.83
N HIS A 100 12.91 -33.32 -11.11
CA HIS A 100 14.31 -33.32 -11.51
C HIS A 100 14.99 -32.02 -11.08
N VAL A 101 16.27 -32.13 -10.72
CA VAL A 101 17.09 -31.00 -10.26
C VAL A 101 17.09 -29.84 -11.25
N SER A 102 17.09 -30.13 -12.56
CA SER A 102 16.97 -29.13 -13.63
C SER A 102 15.64 -28.36 -13.60
N THR A 103 14.53 -29.05 -13.31
CA THR A 103 13.21 -28.43 -13.17
C THR A 103 13.18 -27.47 -11.98
N ILE A 104 13.80 -27.84 -10.86
CA ILE A 104 13.90 -26.98 -9.68
C ILE A 104 14.69 -25.70 -10.01
N TYR A 105 15.84 -25.82 -10.69
CA TYR A 105 16.61 -24.66 -11.13
C TYR A 105 15.84 -23.78 -12.12
N GLY A 106 15.07 -24.38 -13.03
CA GLY A 106 14.20 -23.65 -13.96
C GLY A 106 13.11 -22.85 -13.26
N VAL A 107 12.43 -23.46 -12.28
CA VAL A 107 11.39 -22.79 -11.48
C VAL A 107 12.00 -21.66 -10.65
N LEU A 108 13.17 -21.88 -10.06
CA LEU A 108 13.88 -20.86 -9.28
C LEU A 108 14.29 -19.67 -10.15
N PHE A 109 14.83 -19.93 -11.34
CA PHE A 109 15.18 -18.90 -12.31
C PHE A 109 13.96 -18.11 -12.77
N LEU A 110 12.85 -18.79 -13.06
CA LEU A 110 11.60 -18.15 -13.43
C LEU A 110 11.06 -17.25 -12.31
N ALA A 111 11.09 -17.72 -11.06
CA ALA A 111 10.69 -16.92 -9.90
C ALA A 111 11.55 -15.66 -9.75
N LEU A 112 12.87 -15.77 -9.97
CA LEU A 112 13.79 -14.63 -9.97
C LEU A 112 13.43 -13.61 -11.06
N LEU A 113 13.11 -14.07 -12.27
CA LEU A 113 12.67 -13.18 -13.36
C LEU A 113 11.39 -12.43 -12.99
N PHE A 114 10.40 -13.08 -12.36
CA PHE A 114 9.18 -12.40 -11.89
C PHE A 114 9.48 -11.29 -10.88
N PHE A 115 10.43 -11.52 -9.97
CA PHE A 115 10.89 -10.50 -9.02
C PHE A 115 11.50 -9.27 -9.71
N ILE A 116 12.20 -9.46 -10.84
CA ILE A 116 12.70 -8.35 -11.68
C ILE A 116 11.55 -7.67 -12.44
N GLN A 117 10.57 -8.42 -12.92
CA GLN A 117 9.48 -7.89 -13.76
C GLN A 117 8.55 -6.97 -12.98
N ILE A 118 8.20 -7.30 -11.73
CA ILE A 118 7.29 -6.52 -10.88
C ILE A 118 7.76 -5.04 -10.72
N PRO A 119 9.01 -4.72 -10.34
CA PRO A 119 9.46 -3.34 -10.20
C PRO A 119 9.55 -2.60 -11.54
N ILE A 120 9.88 -3.28 -12.64
CA ILE A 120 9.87 -2.70 -13.98
C ILE A 120 8.45 -2.27 -14.37
N LEU A 121 7.47 -3.16 -14.15
CA LEU A 121 6.08 -2.89 -14.46
C LEU A 121 5.53 -1.76 -13.57
N LYS A 122 5.83 -1.80 -12.27
CA LYS A 122 5.50 -0.73 -11.32
C LYS A 122 6.05 0.62 -11.78
N LYS A 123 7.33 0.68 -12.20
CA LYS A 123 7.97 1.91 -12.67
C LYS A 123 7.34 2.46 -13.95
N ARG A 124 6.91 1.58 -14.88
CA ARG A 124 6.23 2.01 -16.11
C ARG A 124 4.85 2.60 -15.84
N ILE A 125 4.07 2.00 -14.94
CA ILE A 125 2.75 2.47 -14.55
C ILE A 125 2.87 3.84 -13.85
N ASP A 126 3.77 3.98 -12.87
CA ASP A 126 4.01 5.24 -12.14
C ASP A 126 4.35 6.41 -13.07
N LYS A 127 5.08 6.14 -14.16
CA LYS A 127 5.45 7.14 -15.17
C LYS A 127 4.29 7.53 -16.10
N SER A 128 3.29 6.67 -16.26
CA SER A 128 2.15 6.90 -17.16
C SER A 128 0.97 7.59 -16.47
N PHE A 129 0.93 7.61 -15.13
CA PHE A 129 -0.14 8.18 -14.32
C PHE A 129 0.32 9.39 -13.47
N SER A 130 1.49 9.96 -13.79
CA SER A 130 2.00 11.24 -13.28
C SER A 130 2.16 12.23 -14.41
#